data_AF-A0A8T9QCN5-F1
#
_entry.id   AF-A0A8T9QCN5-F1
#
_cell.length_a   1.000
_cell.length_b   1.000
_cell.length_c   1.000
_cell.angle_alpha   90.00
_cell.angle_beta   90.00
_cell.angle_gamma   90.00
#
_symmetry.space_group_name_H-M   'P 1'
#
loop_
_entity.id
_entity.type
_entity.pdbx_description
1 polymer ?
#
loop_
_entity_poly.entity_id
_entity_poly.type
_entity_poly.pdbx_seq_one_letter_code
_entity_poly.pdbx_strand_id
1 'polypeptide(L)'
;MRTSDVRSTIDEQGVRRAEFDMHYRNDQPDIAIIHAIVTNTNTRAAANKEQYAGVSVAERDEDRAARQLAAEAAPIQPHNRDRSLDVAAKPEVAVSAVTPEAASPNKLGSEKQVIIRVDETALATGERGQAEAVQAAVVASGARVGSVQSATDEQGIRHSEMQVSYRTDQPKIAQISQTLDAVAEQRGSLLIEHSSDRQERRQFAQGEQNVQVEGHSQMER
;
A
#
# COMPACT_ATOMS: atom_id res chain seq x y z
N MET A 1 -2.93 13.65 -12.01
CA MET A 1 -3.73 12.47 -12.36
C MET A 1 -5.10 12.54 -11.70
N ARG A 2 -6.17 12.20 -12.42
CA ARG A 2 -7.55 12.12 -11.93
C ARG A 2 -8.20 10.85 -12.49
N THR A 3 -8.91 10.11 -11.67
CA THR A 3 -9.69 8.93 -12.07
C THR A 3 -11.18 9.22 -11.95
N SER A 4 -12.00 8.65 -12.83
CA SER A 4 -13.45 8.63 -12.66
C SER A 4 -13.87 7.66 -11.55
N ASP A 5 -15.14 7.72 -11.18
CA ASP A 5 -15.77 6.64 -10.42
C ASP A 5 -15.69 5.32 -11.19
N VAL A 6 -15.61 4.22 -10.44
CA VAL A 6 -15.56 2.87 -11.02
C VAL A 6 -16.97 2.45 -11.42
N ARG A 7 -17.13 2.10 -12.70
CA ARG A 7 -18.35 1.51 -13.25
C ARG A 7 -18.19 0.00 -13.23
N SER A 8 -19.01 -0.68 -12.43
CA SER A 8 -19.05 -2.15 -12.40
C SER A 8 -20.28 -2.64 -13.16
N THR A 9 -20.08 -3.50 -14.14
CA THR A 9 -21.15 -4.20 -14.89
C THR A 9 -20.93 -5.70 -14.83
N ILE A 10 -21.99 -6.49 -15.04
CA ILE A 10 -21.91 -7.94 -15.20
C ILE A 10 -22.32 -8.22 -16.63
N ASP A 11 -21.47 -8.91 -17.39
CA ASP A 11 -21.77 -9.26 -18.78
C ASP A 11 -22.68 -10.50 -18.88
N GLU A 12 -23.10 -10.83 -20.11
CA GLU A 12 -23.99 -11.97 -20.40
C GLU A 12 -23.42 -13.33 -19.97
N GLN A 13 -22.11 -13.40 -19.66
CA GLN A 13 -21.42 -14.60 -19.19
C GLN A 13 -21.30 -14.64 -17.66
N GLY A 14 -21.88 -13.67 -16.95
CA GLY A 14 -21.74 -13.54 -15.49
C GLY A 14 -20.39 -13.00 -15.05
N VAL A 15 -19.58 -12.46 -15.97
CA VAL A 15 -18.26 -11.91 -15.64
C VAL A 15 -18.43 -10.46 -15.20
N ARG A 16 -17.98 -10.17 -13.97
CA ARG A 16 -17.96 -8.81 -13.45
C ARG A 16 -16.82 -8.02 -14.13
N ARG A 17 -17.18 -6.94 -14.80
CA ARG A 17 -16.27 -5.98 -15.44
C ARG A 17 -16.26 -4.69 -14.62
N ALA A 18 -15.06 -4.19 -14.34
CA ALA A 18 -14.86 -2.90 -13.69
C ALA A 18 -14.11 -1.98 -14.66
N GLU A 19 -14.70 -0.82 -14.94
CA GLU A 19 -14.16 0.16 -15.88
C GLU A 19 -14.06 1.53 -15.20
N PHE A 20 -12.97 2.24 -15.42
CA PHE A 20 -12.79 3.62 -14.97
C PHE A 20 -11.95 4.38 -15.99
N ASP A 21 -12.20 5.67 -16.10
CA ASP A 21 -11.47 6.58 -16.96
C ASP A 21 -10.31 7.20 -16.17
N MET A 22 -9.11 7.18 -16.76
CA MET A 22 -7.91 7.77 -16.16
C MET A 22 -7.45 8.96 -16.99
N HIS A 23 -7.43 10.13 -16.38
CA HIS A 23 -6.93 11.36 -16.97
C HIS A 23 -5.59 11.76 -16.35
N TYR A 24 -4.58 11.94 -17.18
CA TYR A 24 -3.28 12.49 -16.80
C TYR A 24 -2.88 13.61 -17.75
N ARG A 25 -1.90 14.40 -17.32
CA ARG A 25 -1.31 15.43 -18.16
C ARG A 25 0.07 14.96 -18.60
N ASN A 26 0.37 15.16 -19.88
CA ASN A 26 1.64 14.74 -20.48
C ASN A 26 2.84 15.59 -20.02
N ASP A 27 2.60 16.75 -19.43
CA ASP A 27 3.64 17.64 -18.91
C ASP A 27 3.98 17.39 -17.43
N GLN A 28 3.40 16.34 -16.82
CA GLN A 28 3.72 15.95 -15.44
C GLN A 28 5.02 15.13 -15.39
N PRO A 29 5.84 15.29 -14.32
CA PRO A 29 7.07 14.50 -14.17
C PRO A 29 6.79 13.01 -14.08
N ASP A 30 5.60 12.62 -13.62
CA ASP A 30 5.19 11.22 -13.46
C ASP A 30 4.78 10.54 -14.77
N ILE A 31 4.80 11.24 -15.92
CA ILE A 31 4.36 10.70 -17.21
C ILE A 31 5.17 9.47 -17.63
N ALA A 32 6.46 9.42 -17.28
CA ALA A 32 7.30 8.25 -17.51
C ALA A 32 6.85 7.03 -16.68
N ILE A 33 6.41 7.25 -15.45
CA ILE A 33 5.90 6.20 -14.55
C ILE A 33 4.56 5.69 -15.07
N ILE A 34 3.65 6.61 -15.43
CA ILE A 34 2.35 6.27 -16.04
C ILE A 34 2.58 5.46 -17.32
N HIS A 35 3.55 5.88 -18.14
CA HIS A 35 3.88 5.14 -19.35
C HIS A 35 4.36 3.72 -19.04
N ALA A 36 5.28 3.56 -18.09
CA ALA A 36 5.79 2.25 -17.69
C ALA A 36 4.69 1.34 -17.12
N ILE A 37 3.77 1.88 -16.32
CA ILE A 37 2.64 1.11 -15.76
C ILE A 37 1.73 0.61 -16.88
N VAL A 38 1.26 1.49 -17.76
CA VAL A 38 0.33 1.12 -18.84
C VAL A 38 0.96 0.08 -19.77
N THR A 39 2.22 0.28 -20.16
CA THR A 39 2.94 -0.65 -21.05
C THR A 39 3.16 -2.01 -20.38
N ASN A 40 3.56 -2.05 -19.11
CA ASN A 40 3.76 -3.30 -18.37
C ASN A 40 2.45 -4.05 -18.14
N THR A 41 1.36 -3.36 -17.78
CA THR A 41 0.05 -3.96 -17.58
C THR A 41 -0.45 -4.64 -18.85
N ASN A 42 -0.41 -3.94 -19.99
CA ASN A 42 -0.82 -4.52 -21.27
C ASN A 42 0.06 -5.71 -21.68
N THR A 43 1.38 -5.62 -21.46
CA THR A 43 2.32 -6.73 -21.75
C THR A 43 2.03 -7.96 -20.89
N ARG A 44 1.76 -7.76 -19.60
CA ARG A 44 1.46 -8.87 -18.66
C ARG A 44 0.10 -9.49 -18.90
N ALA A 45 -0.90 -8.68 -19.26
CA ALA A 45 -2.21 -9.14 -19.68
C ALA A 45 -2.13 -9.97 -20.97
N ALA A 46 -1.39 -9.50 -21.98
CA ALA A 46 -1.14 -10.25 -23.21
C ALA A 46 -0.41 -11.58 -22.98
N ALA A 47 0.42 -11.65 -21.93
CA ALA A 47 1.10 -12.87 -21.50
C ALA A 47 0.20 -13.82 -20.68
N ASN A 48 -1.11 -13.52 -20.52
CA ASN A 48 -2.07 -14.32 -19.74
C ASN A 48 -1.59 -14.65 -18.32
N LYS A 49 -0.84 -13.75 -17.68
CA LYS A 49 -0.54 -13.91 -16.26
C LYS A 49 -1.83 -13.88 -15.46
N GLU A 50 -2.07 -14.86 -14.61
CA GLU A 50 -3.33 -15.02 -13.86
C GLU A 50 -3.78 -13.72 -13.15
N GLN A 51 -2.83 -12.96 -12.61
CA GLN A 51 -3.08 -11.69 -11.91
C GLN A 51 -3.52 -10.52 -12.82
N TYR A 52 -3.36 -10.66 -14.14
CA TYR A 52 -3.67 -9.66 -15.16
C TYR A 52 -4.64 -10.20 -16.21
N ALA A 53 -5.17 -11.41 -16.00
CA ALA A 53 -6.15 -12.01 -16.89
C ALA A 53 -7.40 -11.12 -16.92
N GLY A 54 -7.83 -10.71 -18.11
CA GLY A 54 -8.98 -9.81 -18.31
C GLY A 54 -8.69 -8.33 -18.05
N VAL A 55 -7.47 -7.94 -17.69
CA VAL A 55 -7.09 -6.53 -17.54
C VAL A 55 -6.62 -5.99 -18.88
N SER A 56 -7.21 -4.90 -19.36
CA SER A 56 -6.73 -4.21 -20.56
C SER A 56 -6.83 -2.71 -20.39
N VAL A 57 -5.79 -1.97 -20.81
CA VAL A 57 -5.86 -0.52 -20.93
C VAL A 57 -6.12 -0.17 -22.39
N ALA A 58 -7.32 0.33 -22.67
CA ALA A 58 -7.70 0.87 -23.97
C ALA A 58 -7.33 2.35 -24.03
N GLU A 59 -6.51 2.72 -25.01
CA GLU A 59 -6.06 4.10 -25.25
C GLU A 59 -6.05 4.34 -26.77
N ARG A 60 -6.49 5.52 -27.22
CA ARG A 60 -6.39 5.92 -28.63
C ARG A 60 -4.93 6.00 -29.05
N ASP A 61 -4.65 5.68 -30.31
CA ASP A 61 -3.26 5.64 -30.79
C ASP A 61 -2.56 7.01 -30.71
N GLU A 62 -3.30 8.10 -30.92
CA GLU A 62 -2.81 9.48 -30.74
C GLU A 62 -2.39 9.76 -29.30
N ASP A 63 -3.23 9.37 -28.33
CA ASP A 63 -2.98 9.54 -26.90
C ASP A 63 -1.76 8.71 -26.46
N ARG A 64 -1.66 7.47 -26.97
CA ARG A 64 -0.53 6.56 -26.72
C ARG A 64 0.79 7.13 -27.24
N ALA A 65 0.79 7.64 -28.48
CA ALA A 65 1.96 8.25 -29.10
C ALA A 65 2.40 9.51 -28.34
N ALA A 66 1.44 10.36 -27.95
CA ALA A 66 1.70 11.56 -27.16
C ALA A 66 2.28 11.22 -25.77
N ARG A 67 1.74 10.21 -25.09
CA ARG A 67 2.29 9.71 -23.81
C ARG A 67 3.70 9.16 -23.99
N GLN A 68 3.97 8.37 -25.03
CA GLN A 68 5.30 7.82 -25.28
C GLN A 68 6.33 8.95 -25.50
N LEU A 69 6.02 9.89 -26.40
CA LEU A 69 6.92 11.01 -26.69
C LEU A 69 7.16 11.87 -25.44
N ALA A 70 6.13 12.11 -24.64
CA ALA A 70 6.25 12.79 -23.36
C ALA A 70 7.07 12.01 -22.33
N ALA A 71 6.93 10.68 -22.26
CA ALA A 71 7.70 9.82 -21.36
C ALA A 71 9.18 9.74 -21.76
N GLU A 72 9.48 9.74 -23.06
CA GLU A 72 10.85 9.78 -23.59
C GLU A 72 11.51 11.15 -23.38
N ALA A 73 10.73 12.24 -23.48
CA ALA A 73 11.19 13.60 -23.21
C ALA A 73 11.25 13.94 -21.71
N ALA A 74 10.56 13.16 -20.86
CA ALA A 74 10.58 13.35 -19.42
C ALA A 74 11.99 13.09 -18.89
N PRO A 75 12.53 13.97 -18.03
CA PRO A 75 13.79 13.68 -17.37
C PRO A 75 13.60 12.40 -16.55
N ILE A 76 14.31 11.34 -16.93
CA ILE A 76 14.36 10.09 -16.17
C ILE A 76 14.84 10.47 -14.77
N GLN A 77 13.92 10.59 -13.82
CA GLN A 77 14.31 10.62 -12.43
C GLN A 77 14.79 9.21 -12.11
N PRO A 78 16.08 8.98 -11.82
CA PRO A 78 16.47 7.71 -11.24
C PRO A 78 15.62 7.56 -9.98
N HIS A 79 14.84 6.50 -9.88
CA HIS A 79 14.06 6.18 -8.68
C HIS A 79 14.94 5.90 -7.43
N ASN A 80 16.26 6.09 -7.56
CA ASN A 80 17.25 6.19 -6.49
C ASN A 80 17.71 7.64 -6.23
N ARG A 81 16.90 8.66 -6.53
CA ARG A 81 17.17 10.01 -6.02
C ARG A 81 16.65 10.07 -4.60
N ASP A 82 17.58 9.86 -3.69
CA ASP A 82 17.48 10.17 -2.28
C ASP A 82 16.68 11.47 -2.08
N ARG A 83 15.45 11.37 -1.57
CA ARG A 83 14.57 12.51 -1.27
C ARG A 83 15.17 13.45 -0.21
N SER A 84 16.34 13.11 0.32
CA SER A 84 17.14 13.94 1.22
C SER A 84 17.82 15.13 0.52
N LEU A 85 17.85 15.18 -0.83
CA LEU A 85 18.57 16.22 -1.58
C LEU A 85 17.70 17.35 -2.17
N ASP A 86 16.37 17.31 -2.04
CA ASP A 86 15.48 18.39 -2.51
C ASP A 86 15.16 19.44 -1.43
N VAL A 87 16.15 19.76 -0.59
CA VAL A 87 16.15 20.99 0.21
C VAL A 87 17.45 21.75 -0.05
N ALA A 88 17.51 22.46 -1.18
CA ALA A 88 18.36 23.65 -1.28
C ALA A 88 17.97 24.54 -2.46
N ALA A 89 17.27 25.64 -2.17
CA ALA A 89 17.65 26.96 -2.68
C ALA A 89 16.87 28.10 -1.99
N LYS A 90 17.34 28.54 -0.82
CA LYS A 90 17.58 29.96 -0.54
C LYS A 90 18.67 30.11 0.55
N PRO A 91 19.52 31.17 0.51
CA PRO A 91 20.94 31.06 0.81
C PRO A 91 21.34 31.49 2.24
N GLU A 92 22.59 31.13 2.55
CA GLU A 92 23.54 31.68 3.54
C GLU A 92 23.12 31.71 5.02
N VAL A 93 23.79 30.89 5.86
CA VAL A 93 24.85 31.35 6.78
C VAL A 93 25.81 30.18 7.10
N ALA A 94 27.04 30.34 6.64
CA ALA A 94 28.33 30.08 7.28
C ALA A 94 28.55 28.92 8.30
N VAL A 95 29.53 28.07 7.92
CA VAL A 95 30.60 27.39 8.70
C VAL A 95 30.22 26.45 9.87
N SER A 96 30.49 25.15 9.69
CA SER A 96 31.74 24.54 10.18
C SER A 96 31.84 23.06 9.83
N ALA A 97 33.04 22.66 9.43
CA ALA A 97 33.43 21.32 9.06
C ALA A 97 33.57 20.41 10.29
N VAL A 98 33.14 19.15 10.18
CA VAL A 98 33.82 17.99 10.79
C VAL A 98 33.66 16.78 9.87
N THR A 99 34.77 16.11 9.55
CA THR A 99 34.84 14.86 8.78
C THR A 99 34.65 13.64 9.72
N PRO A 100 34.71 12.40 9.22
CA PRO A 100 33.67 11.38 9.33
C PRO A 100 33.80 10.51 10.61
N GLU A 101 32.68 10.18 11.25
CA GLU A 101 32.66 9.13 12.27
C GLU A 101 31.56 8.12 11.96
N ALA A 102 31.96 6.84 11.98
CA ALA A 102 31.16 5.70 11.60
C ALA A 102 29.90 5.58 12.48
N ALA A 103 28.77 6.03 11.95
CA ALA A 103 27.47 5.81 12.56
C ALA A 103 26.95 4.42 12.16
N SER A 104 26.85 3.54 13.14
CA SER A 104 25.98 2.36 13.10
C SER A 104 24.60 2.73 12.56
N PRO A 105 23.95 1.89 11.72
CA PRO A 105 22.65 2.24 11.15
C PRO A 105 21.61 2.15 12.27
N ASN A 106 21.31 3.29 12.90
CA ASN A 106 20.02 3.51 13.54
C ASN A 106 18.96 3.33 12.44
N LYS A 107 18.36 2.15 12.36
CA LYS A 107 17.21 1.91 11.49
C LYS A 107 16.05 2.77 11.98
N LEU A 108 15.96 3.99 11.48
CA LEU A 108 14.73 4.78 11.50
C LEU A 108 13.60 3.92 10.91
N GLY A 109 12.49 3.79 11.62
CA GLY A 109 11.38 2.99 11.14
C GLY A 109 10.77 3.60 9.87
N SER A 110 10.17 2.72 9.07
CA SER A 110 9.55 3.06 7.80
C SER A 110 8.03 2.96 7.91
N GLU A 111 7.32 3.82 7.17
CA GLU A 111 5.87 3.71 7.03
C GLU A 111 5.52 2.57 6.06
N LYS A 112 4.60 1.70 6.48
CA LYS A 112 4.14 0.53 5.74
C LYS A 112 2.64 0.62 5.51
N GLN A 113 2.19 -0.03 4.44
CA GLN A 113 0.79 -0.14 4.09
C GLN A 113 0.41 -1.58 3.78
N VAL A 114 -0.80 -1.96 4.19
CA VAL A 114 -1.35 -3.30 4.05
C VAL A 114 -2.82 -3.19 3.67
N ILE A 115 -3.31 -4.13 2.86
CA ILE A 115 -4.73 -4.23 2.53
C ILE A 115 -5.30 -5.45 3.24
N ILE A 116 -6.43 -5.27 3.93
CA ILE A 116 -7.21 -6.38 4.49
C ILE A 116 -8.49 -6.51 3.66
N ARG A 117 -8.75 -7.73 3.19
CA ARG A 117 -10.03 -8.12 2.61
C ARG A 117 -10.77 -9.05 3.55
N VAL A 118 -12.08 -8.87 3.67
CA VAL A 118 -12.97 -9.71 4.48
C VAL A 118 -14.16 -10.10 3.63
N ASP A 119 -14.39 -11.40 3.51
CA ASP A 119 -15.54 -11.99 2.87
C ASP A 119 -16.44 -12.61 3.93
N GLU A 120 -17.67 -12.12 4.02
CA GLU A 120 -18.64 -12.61 4.99
C GLU A 120 -20.04 -12.67 4.40
N THR A 121 -20.95 -13.43 5.01
CA THR A 121 -22.35 -13.43 4.59
C THR A 121 -22.97 -12.06 4.84
N ALA A 122 -23.73 -11.53 3.88
CA ALA A 122 -24.40 -10.25 4.00
C ALA A 122 -25.34 -10.26 5.21
N LEU A 123 -25.11 -9.30 6.11
CA LEU A 123 -25.89 -9.12 7.33
C LEU A 123 -27.10 -8.22 7.10
N ALA A 124 -28.02 -8.23 8.06
CA ALA A 124 -29.13 -7.28 8.05
C ALA A 124 -28.60 -5.85 8.14
N THR A 125 -29.32 -4.90 7.53
CA THR A 125 -28.91 -3.48 7.53
C THR A 125 -28.76 -2.97 8.97
N GLY A 126 -27.56 -2.48 9.30
CA GLY A 126 -27.23 -1.92 10.62
C GLY A 126 -26.50 -2.87 11.58
N GLU A 127 -26.32 -4.14 11.22
CA GLU A 127 -25.49 -5.06 12.00
C GLU A 127 -23.99 -4.85 11.73
N ARG A 128 -23.17 -4.95 12.78
CA ARG A 128 -21.70 -4.97 12.63
C ARG A 128 -21.28 -6.36 12.23
N GLY A 129 -20.54 -6.45 11.13
CA GLY A 129 -19.97 -7.70 10.66
C GLY A 129 -18.51 -7.88 11.04
N GLN A 130 -17.95 -8.94 10.47
CA GLN A 130 -16.56 -9.31 10.61
C GLN A 130 -15.63 -8.19 10.13
N ALA A 131 -15.96 -7.52 9.04
CA ALA A 131 -15.15 -6.40 8.54
C ALA A 131 -15.02 -5.27 9.58
N GLU A 132 -16.10 -4.87 10.23
CA GLU A 132 -16.07 -3.83 11.27
C GLU A 132 -15.37 -4.32 12.55
N ALA A 133 -15.49 -5.61 12.89
CA ALA A 133 -14.76 -6.20 14.01
C ALA A 133 -13.24 -6.22 13.76
N VAL A 134 -12.82 -6.58 12.54
CA VAL A 134 -11.41 -6.54 12.12
C VAL A 134 -10.89 -5.11 12.13
N GLN A 135 -11.65 -4.15 11.59
CA GLN A 135 -11.29 -2.73 11.64
C GLN A 135 -11.07 -2.27 13.09
N ALA A 136 -12.00 -2.59 13.99
CA ALA A 136 -11.90 -2.21 15.40
C ALA A 136 -10.67 -2.83 16.09
N ALA A 137 -10.38 -4.10 15.82
CA ALA A 137 -9.19 -4.79 16.36
C ALA A 137 -7.89 -4.15 15.86
N VAL A 138 -7.79 -3.85 14.56
CA VAL A 138 -6.61 -3.23 13.97
C VAL A 138 -6.42 -1.80 14.48
N VAL A 139 -7.48 -1.02 14.64
CA VAL A 139 -7.42 0.31 15.28
C VAL A 139 -6.97 0.20 16.74
N ALA A 140 -7.51 -0.76 17.50
CA ALA A 140 -7.12 -0.98 18.89
C ALA A 140 -5.64 -1.39 19.04
N SER A 141 -5.07 -2.05 18.03
CA SER A 141 -3.63 -2.37 17.97
C SER A 141 -2.73 -1.14 17.82
N GLY A 142 -3.28 0.00 17.39
CA GLY A 142 -2.54 1.25 17.18
C GLY A 142 -2.13 1.51 15.73
N ALA A 143 -2.58 0.68 14.79
CA ALA A 143 -2.46 0.99 13.36
C ALA A 143 -3.52 2.02 12.93
N ARG A 144 -3.23 2.75 11.85
CA ARG A 144 -4.20 3.65 11.21
C ARG A 144 -4.97 2.85 10.18
N VAL A 145 -6.30 2.94 10.19
CA VAL A 145 -7.16 2.21 9.25
C VAL A 145 -8.02 3.22 8.50
N GLY A 146 -8.11 3.06 7.18
CA GLY A 146 -9.01 3.81 6.33
C GLY A 146 -10.47 3.38 6.50
N SER A 147 -11.35 3.98 5.71
CA SER A 147 -12.76 3.58 5.63
C SER A 147 -12.88 2.17 5.03
N VAL A 148 -13.83 1.38 5.54
CA VAL A 148 -14.19 0.09 4.97
C VAL A 148 -15.01 0.33 3.70
N GLN A 149 -14.59 -0.25 2.59
CA GLN A 149 -15.33 -0.27 1.34
C GLN A 149 -15.97 -1.65 1.18
N SER A 150 -17.29 -1.71 1.02
CA SER A 150 -18.02 -2.98 0.97
C SER A 150 -18.91 -3.08 -0.27
N ALA A 151 -18.97 -4.27 -0.86
CA ALA A 151 -19.91 -4.61 -1.92
C ALA A 151 -20.44 -6.02 -1.71
N THR A 152 -21.75 -6.21 -1.85
CA THR A 152 -22.38 -7.53 -1.80
C THR A 152 -22.50 -8.11 -3.20
N ASP A 153 -22.19 -9.39 -3.36
CA ASP A 153 -22.35 -10.13 -4.61
C ASP A 153 -23.74 -10.79 -4.73
N GLU A 154 -23.97 -11.49 -5.85
CA GLU A 154 -25.23 -12.18 -6.14
C GLU A 154 -25.46 -13.42 -5.25
N GLN A 155 -24.39 -13.92 -4.62
CA GLN A 155 -24.42 -15.06 -3.71
C GLN A 155 -24.74 -14.63 -2.27
N GLY A 156 -24.93 -13.32 -2.05
CA GLY A 156 -25.16 -12.76 -0.73
C GLY A 156 -23.90 -12.70 0.13
N ILE A 157 -22.71 -12.69 -0.48
CA ILE A 157 -21.43 -12.49 0.19
C ILE A 157 -21.07 -11.01 0.12
N ARG A 158 -20.81 -10.41 1.27
CA ARG A 158 -20.28 -9.07 1.42
C ARG A 158 -18.76 -9.13 1.36
N HIS A 159 -18.18 -8.55 0.33
CA HIS A 159 -16.76 -8.33 0.17
C HIS A 159 -16.39 -6.95 0.71
N SER A 160 -15.53 -6.91 1.71
CA SER A 160 -15.07 -5.68 2.36
C SER A 160 -13.57 -5.52 2.22
N GLU A 161 -13.11 -4.32 1.88
CA GLU A 161 -11.69 -3.96 1.80
C GLU A 161 -11.39 -2.76 2.71
N MET A 162 -10.24 -2.81 3.39
CA MET A 162 -9.73 -1.69 4.18
C MET A 162 -8.21 -1.56 4.04
N GLN A 163 -7.75 -0.31 3.94
CA GLN A 163 -6.32 0.03 3.92
C GLN A 163 -5.84 0.28 5.34
N VAL A 164 -4.69 -0.29 5.70
CA VAL A 164 -4.04 -0.15 7.00
C VAL A 164 -2.66 0.44 6.81
N SER A 165 -2.27 1.42 7.64
CA SER A 165 -0.91 1.93 7.71
C SER A 165 -0.35 1.94 9.12
N TYR A 166 0.95 1.70 9.23
CA TYR A 166 1.70 1.72 10.49
C TYR A 166 3.16 2.11 10.23
N ARG A 167 3.89 2.46 11.28
CA ARG A 167 5.36 2.60 11.21
C ARG A 167 6.04 1.45 11.93
N THR A 168 7.19 0.99 11.42
CA THR A 168 7.94 -0.09 12.07
C THR A 168 8.62 0.32 13.38
N ASP A 169 8.80 1.62 13.62
CA ASP A 169 9.39 2.17 14.85
C ASP A 169 8.36 2.69 15.87
N GLN A 170 7.06 2.50 15.64
CA GLN A 170 6.07 2.98 16.60
C GLN A 170 6.00 2.07 17.84
N PRO A 171 5.75 2.60 19.06
CA PRO A 171 5.78 1.83 20.32
C PRO A 171 4.77 0.67 20.43
N LYS A 172 3.86 0.54 19.46
CA LYS A 172 2.83 -0.52 19.40
C LYS A 172 3.11 -1.52 18.28
N ILE A 173 4.31 -1.52 17.68
CA ILE A 173 4.62 -2.38 16.53
C ILE A 173 4.46 -3.87 16.87
N ALA A 174 4.78 -4.28 18.10
CA ALA A 174 4.54 -5.64 18.57
C ALA A 174 3.05 -6.02 18.55
N GLN A 175 2.19 -5.14 19.07
CA GLN A 175 0.73 -5.35 19.10
C GLN A 175 0.15 -5.36 17.68
N ILE A 176 0.55 -4.40 16.84
CA ILE A 176 0.14 -4.35 15.43
C ILE A 176 0.56 -5.62 14.71
N SER A 177 1.79 -6.07 14.92
CA SER A 177 2.30 -7.28 14.28
C SER A 177 1.47 -8.49 14.64
N GLN A 178 1.18 -8.67 15.93
CA GLN A 178 0.34 -9.77 16.40
C GLN A 178 -1.08 -9.70 15.85
N THR A 179 -1.70 -8.52 15.85
CA THR A 179 -3.06 -8.34 15.31
C THR A 179 -3.13 -8.62 13.83
N LEU A 180 -2.19 -8.13 13.01
CA LEU A 180 -2.17 -8.40 11.57
C LEU A 180 -1.92 -9.88 11.26
N ASP A 181 -1.03 -10.54 12.01
CA ASP A 181 -0.80 -11.98 11.86
C ASP A 181 -2.07 -12.78 12.24
N ALA A 182 -2.76 -12.41 13.32
CA ALA A 182 -4.03 -13.05 13.70
C ALA A 182 -5.15 -12.83 12.67
N VAL A 183 -5.24 -11.64 12.05
CA VAL A 183 -6.19 -11.36 10.97
C VAL A 183 -5.89 -12.23 9.74
N ALA A 184 -4.61 -12.46 9.43
CA ALA A 184 -4.22 -13.32 8.31
C ALA A 184 -4.58 -14.81 8.53
N GLU A 185 -4.71 -15.23 9.79
CA GLU A 185 -5.12 -16.60 10.17
C GLU A 185 -6.66 -16.75 10.27
N GLN A 186 -7.40 -15.64 10.29
CA GLN A 186 -8.84 -15.65 10.44
C GLN A 186 -9.54 -16.13 9.15
N ARG A 187 -10.49 -17.05 9.30
CA ARG A 187 -11.31 -17.54 8.17
C ARG A 187 -12.12 -16.39 7.56
N GLY A 188 -12.12 -16.31 6.23
CA GLY A 188 -12.81 -15.25 5.50
C GLY A 188 -12.04 -13.92 5.48
N SER A 189 -10.81 -13.87 6.01
CA SER A 189 -9.95 -12.70 5.92
C SER A 189 -8.74 -12.99 5.03
N LEU A 190 -8.30 -12.00 4.26
CA LEU A 190 -7.08 -12.05 3.46
C LEU A 190 -6.24 -10.80 3.72
N LEU A 191 -4.99 -11.02 4.15
CA LEU A 191 -4.01 -9.96 4.37
C LEU A 191 -3.05 -9.86 3.19
N ILE A 192 -3.08 -8.73 2.48
CA ILE A 192 -2.21 -8.43 1.35
C ILE A 192 -1.12 -7.46 1.83
N GLU A 193 0.07 -8.01 2.08
CA GLU A 193 1.26 -7.33 2.58
C GLU A 193 2.47 -7.80 1.77
N HIS A 194 3.41 -6.90 1.48
CA HIS A 194 4.66 -7.30 0.82
C HIS A 194 5.52 -8.14 1.78
N SER A 195 6.14 -9.22 1.29
CA SER A 195 6.87 -10.16 2.14
C SER A 195 8.04 -9.52 2.91
N SER A 196 8.72 -8.55 2.31
CA SER A 196 9.76 -7.77 2.98
C SER A 196 9.22 -6.92 4.13
N ASP A 197 8.03 -6.34 3.95
CA ASP A 197 7.41 -5.47 4.96
C ASP A 197 6.91 -6.29 6.14
N ARG A 198 6.39 -7.49 5.86
CA ARG A 198 6.05 -8.49 6.88
C ARG A 198 7.27 -8.88 7.71
N GLN A 199 8.38 -9.17 7.04
CA GLN A 199 9.62 -9.55 7.72
C GLN A 199 10.15 -8.40 8.58
N GLU A 200 10.18 -7.19 8.04
CA GLU A 200 10.61 -5.99 8.78
C GLU A 200 9.71 -5.74 10.00
N ARG A 201 8.38 -5.77 9.82
CA ARG A 201 7.41 -5.65 10.92
C ARG A 201 7.69 -6.64 12.05
N ARG A 202 7.91 -7.92 11.71
CA ARG A 202 8.21 -8.97 12.70
C ARG A 202 9.55 -8.76 13.40
N GLN A 203 10.58 -8.30 12.68
CA GLN A 203 11.88 -7.99 13.28
C GLN A 203 11.78 -6.86 14.32
N PHE A 204 11.10 -5.77 14.00
CA PHE A 204 10.90 -4.67 14.94
C PHE A 204 10.01 -5.07 16.13
N ALA A 205 8.96 -5.87 15.88
CA ALA A 205 8.11 -6.43 16.93
C ALA A 205 8.89 -7.29 17.94
N GLN A 206 9.83 -8.12 17.45
CA GLN A 206 10.71 -8.94 18.30
C GLN A 206 11.76 -8.10 19.04
N GLY A 207 12.27 -7.05 18.41
CA GLY A 207 13.21 -6.11 19.03
C GLY A 207 12.63 -5.42 20.25
N GLU A 208 11.38 -4.95 20.19
CA GLU A 208 10.71 -4.32 21.34
C GLU A 208 10.38 -5.30 22.48
N GLN A 209 10.05 -6.56 22.16
CA GLN A 209 9.79 -7.58 23.18
C GLN A 209 11.04 -7.90 24.02
N ASN A 210 12.22 -7.92 23.40
CA ASN A 210 13.47 -8.16 24.15
C ASN A 210 13.86 -6.99 25.05
N VAL A 211 13.64 -5.74 24.61
CA VAL A 211 13.97 -4.54 25.41
C VAL A 211 13.08 -4.43 26.66
N GLN A 212 11.81 -4.86 26.60
CA GLN A 212 10.91 -4.83 27.77
C GLN A 212 11.24 -5.90 28.83
N VAL A 213 11.78 -7.06 28.42
CA VAL A 213 12.16 -8.16 29.34
C VAL A 213 13.43 -7.82 30.13
N GLU A 214 14.38 -7.10 29.53
CA GLU A 214 15.62 -6.69 30.22
C GLU A 214 15.40 -5.55 31.22
N GLY A 215 14.42 -4.66 30.98
CA GLY A 215 14.09 -3.56 31.90
C GLY A 215 13.44 -3.99 33.22
N HIS A 216 12.71 -5.11 33.24
CA HIS A 216 12.10 -5.64 34.47
C HIS A 216 13.07 -6.42 35.35
N SER A 217 14.19 -6.88 34.80
CA SER A 217 15.17 -7.70 35.54
C SER A 217 16.19 -6.87 36.35
N GLN A 218 16.17 -5.53 36.25
CA GLN A 218 17.09 -4.65 36.97
C GLN A 218 16.51 -3.97 38.23
N MET A 219 15.24 -4.23 38.58
CA MET A 219 14.57 -3.61 39.73
C MET A 219 14.35 -4.57 40.92
N GLU A 220 15.07 -5.70 40.97
CA GLU A 220 15.05 -6.67 42.08
C GLU A 220 16.45 -6.94 42.67
N ARG A 221 17.28 -5.90 42.84
CA ARG A 221 18.50 -6.00 43.66
C ARG A 221 18.63 -4.85 44.64
#